data_AF-A0A9E6WE20-F1
#
_entry.id   AF-A0A9E6WE20-F1
#
_cell.length_a   1.000
_cell.length_b   1.000
_cell.length_c   1.000
_cell.angle_alpha   90.00
_cell.angle_beta   90.00
_cell.angle_gamma   90.00
#
_symmetry.space_group_name_H-M   'P 1'
#
loop_
_entity.id
_entity.type
_entity.pdbx_description
1 polymer ?
#
loop_
_entity_poly.entity_id
_entity_poly.type
_entity_poly.pdbx_seq_one_letter_code
_entity_poly.pdbx_strand_id
1 'polypeptide(L)'
;MYKPFTIGSQFRITPPNAPAGTDGGIDLVMQRGAFGSGEHETTESCLKILEQRPEVKGAQVLDLGSGTGILAIAALKLGAKHVVCVDIEQDAVDSARVNCHLNHIDHQVTHITGTLDAVAENNFDFILANIYGDILIDLAESLTTKLKPGGSLLLSGILWEYNFDV
;
A
#
# COMPACT_ATOMS: atom_id res chain seq x y z
N MET A 1 -21.56 4.40 -8.64
CA MET A 1 -20.30 5.10 -8.29
C MET A 1 -20.38 5.41 -6.80
N TYR A 2 -19.32 5.19 -6.02
CA TYR A 2 -19.31 5.53 -4.59
C TYR A 2 -19.03 7.03 -4.43
N LYS A 3 -19.39 7.61 -3.28
CA LYS A 3 -19.08 9.03 -2.99
C LYS A 3 -17.64 9.12 -2.45
N PRO A 4 -16.87 10.17 -2.80
CA PRO A 4 -15.59 10.39 -2.17
C PRO A 4 -15.70 10.42 -0.66
N PHE A 5 -14.71 9.87 0.03
CA PHE A 5 -14.63 9.88 1.49
C PHE A 5 -13.18 10.08 1.93
N THR A 6 -13.01 10.65 3.13
CA THR A 6 -11.70 10.99 3.69
C THR A 6 -11.24 9.91 4.65
N ILE A 7 -9.95 9.57 4.57
CA ILE A 7 -9.25 8.72 5.53
C ILE A 7 -8.12 9.53 6.14
N GLY A 8 -8.04 9.52 7.47
CA GLY A 8 -7.04 10.28 8.20
C GLY A 8 -7.24 11.79 8.07
N SER A 9 -6.14 12.52 8.07
CA SER A 9 -6.14 13.98 8.00
C SER A 9 -6.00 14.52 6.58
N GLN A 10 -5.49 13.71 5.65
CA GLN A 10 -5.07 14.20 4.33
C GLN A 10 -5.50 13.32 3.16
N PHE A 11 -5.84 12.03 3.32
CA PHE A 11 -6.21 11.20 2.18
C PHE A 11 -7.70 11.29 1.83
N ARG A 12 -8.00 11.38 0.54
CA ARG A 12 -9.37 11.34 0.02
C ARG A 12 -9.49 10.25 -1.04
N ILE A 13 -10.31 9.23 -0.77
CA ILE A 13 -10.56 8.14 -1.70
C ILE A 13 -11.61 8.60 -2.70
N THR A 14 -11.23 8.64 -3.98
CA THR A 14 -12.01 9.35 -5.00
C THR A 14 -12.24 8.43 -6.21
N PRO A 15 -13.48 8.32 -6.75
CA PRO A 15 -13.70 7.58 -7.99
C PRO A 15 -13.14 8.35 -9.21
N PRO A 16 -12.83 7.68 -10.33
CA PRO A 16 -12.10 8.30 -11.46
C PRO A 16 -12.75 9.53 -12.08
N ASN A 17 -14.07 9.65 -11.99
CA ASN A 17 -14.84 10.74 -12.60
C ASN A 17 -15.31 11.79 -11.57
N ALA A 18 -14.85 11.72 -10.31
CA ALA A 18 -15.20 12.73 -9.32
C ALA A 18 -14.31 13.98 -9.48
N PRO A 19 -14.85 15.18 -9.15
CA PRO A 19 -14.06 16.40 -9.15
C PRO A 19 -12.92 16.32 -8.13
N ALA A 20 -11.78 16.90 -8.50
CA ALA A 20 -10.61 17.03 -7.64
C ALA A 20 -10.93 17.79 -6.34
N GLY A 21 -10.16 17.52 -5.29
CA GLY A 21 -10.34 18.12 -3.98
C GLY A 21 -9.96 19.59 -4.01
N THR A 22 -10.75 20.43 -3.33
CA THR A 22 -10.46 21.87 -3.22
C THR A 22 -9.84 22.23 -1.87
N ASP A 23 -9.68 21.26 -0.98
CA ASP A 23 -9.23 21.40 0.41
C ASP A 23 -7.72 21.14 0.60
N GLY A 24 -7.00 20.83 -0.47
CA GLY A 24 -5.56 20.52 -0.41
C GLY A 24 -5.26 19.10 0.09
N GLY A 25 -6.26 18.24 0.24
CA GLY A 25 -6.08 16.82 0.51
C GLY A 25 -5.42 16.07 -0.65
N ILE A 26 -4.86 14.91 -0.34
CA ILE A 26 -4.27 13.97 -1.28
C ILE A 26 -5.35 13.04 -1.82
N ASP A 27 -5.70 13.22 -3.09
CA ASP A 27 -6.60 12.32 -3.79
C ASP A 27 -5.91 10.97 -4.12
N LEU A 28 -6.53 9.87 -3.67
CA LEU A 28 -6.24 8.50 -4.08
C LEU A 28 -7.36 8.05 -5.02
N VAL A 29 -7.10 8.08 -6.33
CA VAL A 29 -8.11 7.78 -7.35
C VAL A 29 -8.22 6.26 -7.53
N MET A 30 -9.37 5.66 -7.21
CA MET A 30 -9.54 4.20 -7.20
C MET A 30 -10.72 3.72 -8.04
N GLN A 31 -10.52 2.67 -8.84
CA GLN A 31 -11.62 2.01 -9.55
C GLN A 31 -12.51 1.21 -8.59
N ARG A 32 -13.83 1.21 -8.83
CA ARG A 32 -14.80 0.46 -8.01
C ARG A 32 -14.65 -1.05 -8.22
N GLY A 33 -14.72 -1.83 -7.14
CA GLY A 33 -14.78 -3.30 -7.18
C GLY A 33 -13.45 -4.00 -6.94
N ALA A 34 -12.38 -3.26 -6.72
CA ALA A 34 -11.10 -3.81 -6.30
C ALA A 34 -11.10 -3.98 -4.76
N PHE A 35 -10.83 -5.20 -4.28
CA PHE A 35 -10.76 -5.52 -2.84
C PHE A 35 -9.62 -4.73 -2.19
N GLY A 36 -9.91 -3.89 -1.17
CA GLY A 36 -8.94 -2.94 -0.63
C GLY A 36 -9.11 -1.50 -1.14
N SER A 37 -10.34 -1.07 -1.45
CA SER A 37 -10.68 0.31 -1.83
C SER A 37 -10.64 1.33 -0.67
N GLY A 38 -9.96 1.03 0.43
CA GLY A 38 -9.94 1.86 1.65
C GLY A 38 -11.15 1.67 2.57
N GLU A 39 -12.16 0.91 2.16
CA GLU A 39 -13.37 0.65 2.98
C GLU A 39 -13.16 -0.44 4.04
N HIS A 40 -12.04 -1.19 3.99
CA HIS A 40 -11.67 -2.15 5.01
C HIS A 40 -10.87 -1.49 6.15
N GLU A 41 -11.22 -1.82 7.40
CA GLU A 41 -10.65 -1.25 8.63
C GLU A 41 -9.11 -1.31 8.68
N THR A 42 -8.52 -2.38 8.14
CA THR A 42 -7.06 -2.55 8.09
C THR A 42 -6.40 -1.59 7.10
N THR A 43 -7.03 -1.36 5.93
CA THR A 43 -6.54 -0.40 4.93
C THR A 43 -6.63 1.03 5.47
N GLU A 44 -7.75 1.37 6.11
CA GLU A 44 -7.93 2.67 6.75
C GLU A 44 -6.85 2.93 7.82
N SER A 45 -6.56 1.93 8.65
CA SER A 45 -5.51 2.00 9.68
C SER A 45 -4.11 2.17 9.08
N CYS A 46 -3.78 1.40 8.03
CA CYS A 46 -2.51 1.57 7.32
C CYS A 46 -2.35 2.98 6.74
N LEU A 47 -3.38 3.51 6.07
CA LEU A 47 -3.35 4.86 5.50
C LEU A 47 -3.15 5.94 6.57
N LYS A 48 -3.88 5.85 7.69
CA LYS A 48 -3.74 6.78 8.83
C LYS A 48 -2.34 6.73 9.46
N ILE A 49 -1.74 5.55 9.55
CA ILE A 49 -0.38 5.43 10.07
C ILE A 49 0.61 5.99 9.05
N LEU A 50 0.43 5.67 7.76
CA LEU A 50 1.35 6.04 6.69
C LEU A 50 1.45 7.56 6.49
N GLU A 51 0.35 8.31 6.61
CA GLU A 51 0.40 9.79 6.54
C GLU A 51 1.30 10.43 7.63
N GLN A 52 1.57 9.71 8.72
CA GLN A 52 2.40 10.18 9.83
C GLN A 52 3.87 9.74 9.71
N ARG A 53 4.28 9.15 8.58
CA ARG A 53 5.63 8.59 8.37
C ARG A 53 6.48 9.48 7.47
N PRO A 54 7.22 10.45 8.02
CA PRO A 54 8.09 11.32 7.22
C PRO A 54 9.19 10.54 6.48
N GLU A 55 9.58 9.36 6.97
CA GLU A 55 10.57 8.48 6.35
C GLU A 55 10.14 7.91 4.99
N VAL A 56 8.84 7.99 4.64
CA VAL A 56 8.33 7.56 3.32
C VAL A 56 8.82 8.50 2.22
N LYS A 57 9.09 9.78 2.51
CA LYS A 57 9.52 10.73 1.51
C LYS A 57 10.91 10.36 0.97
N GLY A 58 10.99 10.12 -0.34
CA GLY A 58 12.20 9.68 -1.03
C GLY A 58 12.51 8.19 -0.86
N ALA A 59 11.65 7.43 -0.17
CA ALA A 59 11.85 6.01 0.10
C ALA A 59 11.70 5.14 -1.14
N GLN A 60 12.49 4.06 -1.20
CA GLN A 60 12.20 2.86 -1.96
C GLN A 60 11.34 1.95 -1.10
N VAL A 61 10.13 1.65 -1.58
CA VAL A 61 9.09 0.96 -0.81
C VAL A 61 8.76 -0.39 -1.44
N LEU A 62 8.47 -1.39 -0.62
CA LEU A 62 7.83 -2.64 -1.04
C LEU A 62 6.39 -2.64 -0.51
N ASP A 63 5.42 -2.97 -1.36
CA ASP A 63 4.03 -3.24 -1.00
C ASP A 63 3.72 -4.71 -1.32
N LEU A 64 3.77 -5.56 -0.29
CA LEU A 64 3.55 -7.00 -0.39
C LEU A 64 2.08 -7.35 -0.10
N GLY A 65 1.45 -8.04 -1.04
CA GLY A 65 -0.01 -8.22 -1.05
C GLY A 65 -0.71 -6.94 -1.49
N SER A 66 -0.19 -6.34 -2.58
CA SER A 66 -0.57 -4.98 -2.98
C SER A 66 -2.05 -4.82 -3.32
N GLY A 67 -2.77 -5.88 -3.69
CA GLY A 67 -4.20 -5.83 -3.98
C GLY A 67 -4.55 -4.74 -5.00
N THR A 68 -5.33 -3.74 -4.58
CA THR A 68 -5.68 -2.58 -5.44
C THR A 68 -4.52 -1.61 -5.70
N GLY A 69 -3.39 -1.75 -5.01
CA GLY A 69 -2.27 -0.82 -4.99
C GLY A 69 -2.50 0.43 -4.13
N ILE A 70 -3.54 0.49 -3.30
CA ILE A 70 -3.88 1.72 -2.55
C ILE A 70 -2.76 2.21 -1.63
N LEU A 71 -2.02 1.30 -0.96
CA LEU A 71 -0.93 1.68 -0.06
C LEU A 71 0.30 2.15 -0.86
N ALA A 72 0.62 1.48 -1.97
CA ALA A 72 1.61 1.96 -2.93
C ALA A 72 1.29 3.36 -3.47
N ILE A 73 0.05 3.60 -3.90
CA ILE A 73 -0.40 4.91 -4.40
C ILE A 73 -0.25 5.97 -3.29
N ALA A 74 -0.69 5.65 -2.07
CA ALA A 74 -0.55 6.56 -0.93
C ALA A 74 0.93 6.88 -0.64
N ALA A 75 1.81 5.89 -0.62
CA ALA A 75 3.25 6.09 -0.42
C ALA A 75 3.86 7.00 -1.50
N LEU A 76 3.52 6.78 -2.77
CA LEU A 76 3.98 7.62 -3.89
C LEU A 76 3.45 9.05 -3.79
N LYS A 77 2.19 9.22 -3.40
CA LYS A 77 1.61 10.56 -3.19
C LYS A 77 2.19 11.29 -1.97
N LEU A 78 2.70 10.56 -0.97
CA LEU A 78 3.50 11.11 0.13
C LEU A 78 4.95 11.42 -0.27
N GLY A 79 5.35 11.09 -1.51
CA GLY A 79 6.65 11.40 -2.07
C GLY A 79 7.67 10.28 -1.96
N ALA A 80 7.27 9.02 -1.79
CA ALA A 80 8.14 7.88 -2.04
C ALA A 80 8.76 7.97 -3.43
N LYS A 81 10.02 7.54 -3.57
CA LYS A 81 10.76 7.60 -4.83
C LYS A 81 10.31 6.50 -5.80
N HIS A 82 10.06 5.31 -5.27
CA HIS A 82 9.66 4.14 -6.06
C HIS A 82 8.95 3.13 -5.17
N VAL A 83 7.94 2.43 -5.70
CA VAL A 83 7.29 1.31 -5.01
C VAL A 83 7.38 0.04 -5.85
N VAL A 84 7.73 -1.08 -5.23
CA VAL A 84 7.57 -2.41 -5.82
C VAL A 84 6.28 -3.01 -5.25
N CYS A 85 5.29 -3.25 -6.10
CA CYS A 85 4.02 -3.89 -5.76
C CYS A 85 4.11 -5.37 -6.10
N VAL A 86 3.82 -6.24 -5.13
CA VAL A 86 3.82 -7.69 -5.30
C VAL A 86 2.48 -8.25 -4.88
N ASP A 87 1.89 -9.08 -5.72
CA ASP A 87 0.71 -9.86 -5.36
C ASP A 87 0.75 -11.24 -6.02
N ILE A 88 0.20 -12.26 -5.36
CA ILE A 88 0.17 -13.63 -5.91
C ILE A 88 -0.88 -13.77 -7.02
N GLU A 89 -1.90 -12.90 -7.03
CA GLU A 89 -3.00 -12.94 -8.00
C GLU A 89 -2.74 -11.96 -9.16
N GLN A 90 -2.81 -12.45 -10.40
CA GLN A 90 -2.63 -11.60 -11.60
C GLN A 90 -3.69 -10.49 -11.66
N ASP A 91 -4.94 -10.80 -11.30
CA ASP A 91 -6.05 -9.86 -11.32
C ASP A 91 -5.84 -8.70 -10.32
N ALA A 92 -5.24 -8.97 -9.15
CA ALA A 92 -4.86 -7.94 -8.20
C ALA A 92 -3.78 -7.02 -8.79
N VAL A 93 -2.72 -7.60 -9.37
CA VAL A 93 -1.67 -6.82 -10.03
C VAL A 93 -2.22 -5.95 -11.17
N ASP A 94 -3.15 -6.46 -11.97
CA ASP A 94 -3.78 -5.70 -13.04
C ASP A 94 -4.67 -4.58 -12.49
N SER A 95 -5.38 -4.81 -11.38
CA SER A 95 -6.09 -3.75 -10.68
C SER A 95 -5.15 -2.67 -10.14
N ALA A 96 -4.00 -3.05 -9.55
CA ALA A 96 -3.02 -2.10 -9.07
C ALA A 96 -2.45 -1.24 -10.19
N ARG A 97 -2.17 -1.82 -11.36
CA ARG A 97 -1.72 -1.10 -12.55
C ARG A 97 -2.74 -0.05 -12.99
N VAL A 98 -4.01 -0.43 -13.10
CA VAL A 98 -5.08 0.51 -13.48
C VAL A 98 -5.20 1.66 -12.49
N ASN A 99 -5.17 1.38 -11.19
CA ASN A 99 -5.25 2.43 -10.17
C ASN A 99 -4.00 3.32 -10.16
N CYS A 100 -2.80 2.77 -10.34
CA CYS A 100 -1.58 3.58 -10.50
C CYS A 100 -1.66 4.51 -11.73
N HIS A 101 -2.20 4.00 -12.83
CA HIS A 101 -2.44 4.79 -14.04
C HIS A 101 -3.40 5.95 -13.81
N LEU A 102 -4.51 5.70 -13.12
CA LEU A 102 -5.49 6.71 -12.73
C LEU A 102 -4.90 7.81 -11.83
N ASN A 103 -3.80 7.51 -11.13
CA ASN A 103 -3.09 8.46 -10.28
C ASN A 103 -1.87 9.11 -10.94
N HIS A 104 -1.57 8.76 -12.20
CA HIS A 104 -0.45 9.26 -13.00
C HIS A 104 0.94 8.97 -12.41
N ILE A 105 1.12 7.76 -11.87
CA ILE A 105 2.35 7.35 -11.16
C ILE A 105 3.00 6.10 -11.75
N ASP A 106 2.63 5.70 -12.97
CA ASP A 106 3.09 4.47 -13.64
C ASP A 106 4.62 4.33 -13.70
N HIS A 107 5.34 5.44 -13.79
CA HIS A 107 6.80 5.49 -13.91
C HIS A 107 7.55 5.32 -12.58
N GLN A 108 6.84 5.27 -11.45
CA GLN A 108 7.41 5.14 -10.10
C GLN A 108 7.02 3.81 -9.44
N VAL A 109 6.46 2.87 -10.22
CA VAL A 109 5.98 1.60 -9.70
C VAL A 109 6.47 0.42 -10.54
N THR A 110 6.91 -0.64 -9.86
CA THR A 110 7.16 -1.96 -10.47
C THR A 110 6.06 -2.89 -10.00
N HIS A 111 5.44 -3.64 -10.92
CA HIS A 111 4.41 -4.61 -10.59
C HIS A 111 4.88 -6.03 -10.85
N ILE A 112 4.79 -6.89 -9.84
CA ILE A 112 5.23 -8.29 -9.89
C ILE A 112 4.05 -9.18 -9.49
N THR A 113 3.71 -10.14 -10.35
CA THR A 113 2.81 -11.23 -9.98
C THR A 113 3.64 -12.39 -9.46
N GLY A 114 3.54 -12.67 -8.15
CA GLY A 114 4.35 -13.68 -7.48
C GLY A 114 4.44 -13.47 -5.97
N THR A 115 5.41 -14.14 -5.35
CA THR A 115 5.72 -14.03 -3.93
C THR A 115 6.90 -13.09 -3.69
N LEU A 116 7.27 -12.89 -2.42
CA LEU A 116 8.45 -12.09 -2.03
C LEU A 116 9.76 -12.53 -2.73
N ASP A 117 9.90 -13.82 -3.06
CA ASP A 117 11.09 -14.37 -3.73
C ASP A 117 11.27 -13.84 -5.16
N ALA A 118 10.20 -13.37 -5.80
CA ALA A 118 10.25 -12.76 -7.12
C ALA A 118 10.85 -11.33 -7.10
N VAL A 119 11.01 -10.73 -5.92
CA VAL A 119 11.57 -9.39 -5.74
C VAL A 119 13.10 -9.49 -5.74
N ALA A 120 13.73 -8.99 -6.81
CA ALA A 120 15.19 -8.98 -6.92
C ALA A 120 15.83 -7.86 -6.07
N GLU A 121 15.08 -6.79 -5.85
CA GLU A 121 15.49 -5.64 -5.05
C GLU A 121 15.65 -6.00 -3.57
N ASN A 122 16.54 -5.27 -2.90
CA ASN A 122 16.79 -5.34 -1.46
C ASN A 122 17.05 -3.91 -0.95
N ASN A 123 17.30 -3.76 0.36
CA ASN A 123 17.56 -2.48 1.01
C ASN A 123 16.38 -1.50 0.90
N PHE A 124 15.14 -2.01 1.00
CA PHE A 124 13.96 -1.16 1.06
C PHE A 124 14.02 -0.25 2.30
N ASP A 125 13.62 1.01 2.12
CA ASP A 125 13.52 1.97 3.21
C ASP A 125 12.28 1.72 4.07
N PHE A 126 11.20 1.27 3.42
CA PHE A 126 9.92 1.03 4.02
C PHE A 126 9.25 -0.19 3.37
N ILE A 127 8.64 -1.06 4.16
CA ILE A 127 7.87 -2.19 3.64
C ILE A 127 6.46 -2.14 4.22
N LEU A 128 5.47 -2.26 3.34
CA LEU A 128 4.04 -2.32 3.61
C LEU A 128 3.61 -3.78 3.38
N ALA A 129 2.87 -4.35 4.33
CA ALA A 129 2.23 -5.65 4.15
C ALA A 129 0.92 -5.71 4.94
N ASN A 130 -0.20 -5.59 4.24
CA ASN A 130 -1.54 -5.73 4.80
C ASN A 130 -2.14 -7.06 4.35
N ILE A 131 -1.65 -8.15 4.95
CA ILE A 131 -1.97 -9.54 4.59
C ILE A 131 -2.23 -10.36 5.86
N TYR A 132 -2.63 -11.62 5.73
CA TYR A 132 -2.93 -12.46 6.89
C TYR A 132 -1.75 -12.62 7.84
N GLY A 133 -2.05 -12.64 9.15
CA GLY A 133 -1.04 -12.65 10.21
C GLY A 133 -0.15 -13.91 10.25
N ASP A 134 -0.68 -15.07 9.87
CA ASP A 134 0.09 -16.30 9.72
C ASP A 134 1.15 -16.18 8.62
N ILE A 135 0.79 -15.60 7.47
CA ILE A 135 1.73 -15.31 6.38
C ILE A 135 2.80 -14.32 6.84
N LEU A 136 2.43 -13.30 7.63
CA LEU A 136 3.40 -12.35 8.17
C LEU A 136 4.43 -13.01 9.10
N ILE A 137 4.00 -13.96 9.93
CA ILE A 137 4.89 -14.71 10.81
C ILE A 137 5.89 -15.54 9.97
N ASP A 138 5.39 -16.26 8.97
CA ASP A 138 6.21 -17.08 8.09
C ASP A 138 7.23 -16.25 7.28
N LEU A 139 6.88 -15.00 6.96
CA LEU A 139 7.72 -14.09 6.18
C LEU A 139 8.58 -13.14 7.03
N ALA A 140 8.52 -13.19 8.36
CA ALA A 140 9.16 -12.18 9.22
C ALA A 140 10.68 -12.03 8.97
N GLU A 141 11.40 -13.15 8.85
CA GLU A 141 12.85 -13.13 8.55
C GLU A 141 13.10 -12.63 7.12
N SER A 142 12.33 -13.09 6.15
CA SER A 142 12.47 -12.67 4.74
C SER A 142 12.17 -11.17 4.57
N LEU A 143 11.16 -10.63 5.24
CA LEU A 143 10.83 -9.21 5.21
C LEU A 143 11.92 -8.35 5.85
N THR A 144 12.47 -8.79 6.98
CA THR A 144 13.53 -8.03 7.68
C THR A 144 14.85 -8.06 6.91
N THR A 145 15.17 -9.13 6.19
CA THR A 145 16.36 -9.19 5.32
C THR A 145 16.24 -8.32 4.06
N LYS A 146 15.01 -8.02 3.61
CA LYS A 146 14.75 -7.08 2.51
C LYS A 146 14.89 -5.62 2.91
N LEU A 147 14.82 -5.29 4.19
CA LEU A 147 14.99 -3.93 4.69
C LEU A 147 16.45 -3.49 4.73
N LYS A 148 16.66 -2.20 4.54
CA LYS A 148 17.91 -1.56 4.97
C LYS A 148 18.02 -1.55 6.51
N PRO A 149 19.23 -1.47 7.09
CA PRO A 149 19.39 -1.15 8.50
C PRO A 149 18.65 0.15 8.86
N GLY A 150 17.76 0.07 9.85
CA GLY A 150 16.92 1.21 10.27
C GLY A 150 15.72 1.50 9.35
N GLY A 151 15.42 0.62 8.39
CA GLY A 151 14.17 0.66 7.64
C GLY A 151 12.96 0.25 8.49
N SER A 152 11.77 0.62 8.03
CA SER A 152 10.51 0.44 8.77
C SER A 152 9.60 -0.59 8.10
N LEU A 153 8.87 -1.36 8.92
CA LEU A 153 7.77 -2.23 8.49
C LEU A 153 6.44 -1.65 8.99
N LEU A 154 5.44 -1.64 8.13
CA LEU A 154 4.04 -1.43 8.48
C LEU A 154 3.26 -2.70 8.15
N LEU A 155 2.93 -3.46 9.19
CA LEU A 155 2.22 -4.72 9.08
C LEU A 155 0.77 -4.56 9.54
N SER A 156 -0.18 -5.10 8.78
CA SER A 156 -1.61 -5.14 9.12
C SER A 156 -2.25 -6.40 8.56
N GLY A 157 -3.56 -6.57 8.72
CA GLY A 157 -4.27 -7.81 8.36
C GLY A 157 -4.27 -8.87 9.45
N ILE A 158 -3.85 -8.49 10.67
CA ILE A 158 -3.86 -9.34 11.86
C ILE A 158 -5.23 -9.24 12.53
N LEU A 159 -6.00 -10.33 12.52
CA LEU A 159 -7.30 -10.38 13.20
C LEU A 159 -7.12 -10.26 14.72
N TRP A 160 -8.09 -9.63 15.38
CA TRP A 160 -8.11 -9.46 16.84
C TRP A 160 -7.99 -10.78 17.61
N GLU A 161 -8.45 -11.89 17.03
CA GLU A 161 -8.40 -13.23 17.63
C GLU A 161 -6.96 -13.78 17.76
N TYR A 162 -5.99 -13.19 17.06
CA TYR A 162 -4.56 -13.50 17.21
C TYR A 162 -3.87 -12.66 18.30
N ASN A 163 -4.62 -11.84 19.04
CA ASN A 163 -4.11 -11.07 20.17
C ASN A 163 -3.94 -12.02 21.36
N PHE A 164 -2.91 -12.87 21.31
CA PHE A 164 -2.48 -13.64 22.47
C PHE A 164 -1.88 -12.67 23.49
N ASP A 165 -2.35 -12.74 24.74
CA ASP A 165 -1.69 -12.07 25.86
C ASP A 165 -0.22 -12.52 25.89
N VAL A 166 0.69 -11.54 25.91
CA VAL A 166 2.14 -11.74 26.10
C VAL A 166 2.43 -12.09 27.57
#